data_AF-A0A5R8ML77-F1
#
_entry.id   AF-A0A5R8ML77-F1
#
_cell.length_a   1.000
_cell.length_b   1.000
_cell.length_c   1.000
_cell.angle_alpha   90.00
_cell.angle_beta   90.00
_cell.angle_gamma   90.00
#
_symmetry.space_group_name_H-M   'P 1'
#
loop_
_entity.id
_entity.type
_entity.pdbx_description
1 polymer ?
#
loop_
_entity_poly.entity_id
_entity_poly.type
_entity_poly.pdbx_seq_one_letter_code
_entity_poly.pdbx_strand_id
1 'polypeptide(L)'
;MLRTLVKQGGTAAQAALMHKLVSMSDEERERLVDDFWNEVGEGLDVPDGFVERLSTMRPRLPEDPSAAQLEAWIELADLVQDQRFRAAVRSYLQDVYGTFPGSSLAAAPVWDFIHEDGAKIGEEVVAAYRSGLAPDSPRACELVVRMAGAAADAMGAQSTTEQRERLARAFLLVEQLRREDSQEEERYDATHGRYLSLVELINGTPPSTGEDDAAAFAWIAEALRASTRQ
;
A
#
# COMPACT_ATOMS: atom_id res chain seq x y z
N MET A 1 -17.42 16.23 25.10
CA MET A 1 -16.78 14.95 25.45
C MET A 1 -15.34 15.11 26.02
N LEU A 2 -14.85 16.33 26.31
CA LEU A 2 -13.52 16.59 26.91
C LEU A 2 -13.35 16.17 28.40
N ARG A 3 -14.30 15.43 28.98
CA ARG A 3 -14.35 15.20 30.44
C ARG A 3 -13.89 13.81 30.88
N THR A 4 -13.63 12.90 29.94
CA THR A 4 -13.35 11.49 30.25
C THR A 4 -11.84 11.19 30.34
N LEU A 5 -10.99 12.03 29.72
CA LEU A 5 -9.53 11.85 29.69
C LEU A 5 -8.79 12.27 30.96
N VAL A 6 -9.46 12.93 31.91
CA VAL A 6 -8.87 13.29 33.21
C VAL A 6 -8.65 12.08 34.13
N LYS A 7 -9.20 10.89 33.79
CA LYS A 7 -9.14 9.69 34.65
C LYS A 7 -7.98 8.73 34.40
N GLN A 8 -7.20 8.88 33.33
CA GLN A 8 -5.97 8.12 33.15
C GLN A 8 -4.82 9.12 33.10
N GLY A 9 -3.98 9.12 34.14
CA GLY A 9 -2.98 10.16 34.42
C GLY A 9 -2.09 10.48 33.22
N GLY A 10 -2.49 11.48 32.44
CA GLY A 10 -1.75 11.94 31.28
C GLY A 10 -0.42 12.56 31.70
N THR A 11 0.66 12.03 31.14
CA THR A 11 2.01 12.53 31.40
C THR A 11 2.19 13.92 30.78
N ALA A 12 3.21 14.67 31.22
CA ALA A 12 3.59 15.94 30.60
C ALA A 12 3.84 15.81 29.08
N ALA A 13 4.27 14.62 28.62
CA ALA A 13 4.40 14.28 27.21
C ALA A 13 3.05 14.31 26.49
N GLN A 14 1.98 13.77 27.07
CA GLN A 14 0.63 13.78 26.48
C GLN A 14 0.04 15.20 26.41
N ALA A 15 0.31 16.04 27.41
CA ALA A 15 -0.12 17.45 27.40
C ALA A 15 0.67 18.28 26.36
N ALA A 16 1.96 18.02 26.19
CA ALA A 16 2.79 18.64 25.14
C ALA A 16 2.38 18.17 23.73
N LEU A 17 2.07 16.88 23.58
CA LEU A 17 1.49 16.29 22.36
C LEU A 17 0.19 17.00 21.99
N MET A 18 -0.75 17.10 22.94
CA MET A 18 -2.01 17.82 22.75
C MET A 18 -1.80 19.28 22.38
N HIS A 19 -0.86 19.97 23.03
CA HIS A 19 -0.54 21.37 22.69
C HIS A 19 -0.01 21.51 21.26
N LYS A 20 0.85 20.60 20.79
CA LYS A 20 1.40 20.60 19.43
C LYS A 20 0.32 20.31 18.38
N LEU A 21 -0.55 19.34 18.63
CA LEU A 21 -1.71 19.00 17.77
C LEU A 21 -2.76 20.11 17.68
N VAL A 22 -3.15 20.67 18.83
CA VAL A 22 -4.12 21.79 18.91
C VAL A 22 -3.55 23.07 18.29
N SER A 23 -2.22 23.21 18.25
CA SER A 23 -1.58 24.37 17.63
C SER A 23 -1.55 24.35 16.10
N MET A 24 -1.73 23.18 15.46
CA MET A 24 -1.83 23.09 14.00
C MET A 24 -3.29 23.17 13.57
N SER A 25 -3.60 24.19 12.77
CA SER A 25 -4.84 24.25 11.98
C SER A 25 -4.90 23.10 10.96
N ASP A 26 -6.11 22.77 10.51
CA ASP A 26 -6.29 21.72 9.48
C ASP A 26 -5.56 22.12 8.19
N GLU A 27 -5.49 23.42 7.87
CA GLU A 27 -4.72 23.93 6.74
C GLU A 27 -3.20 23.77 6.91
N GLU A 28 -2.67 23.81 8.13
CA GLU A 28 -1.24 23.52 8.38
C GLU A 28 -0.93 22.04 8.25
N ARG A 29 -1.88 21.18 8.64
CA ARG A 29 -1.76 19.72 8.52
C ARG A 29 -1.74 19.30 7.06
N GLU A 30 -2.65 19.82 6.24
CA GLU A 30 -2.69 19.53 4.79
C GLU A 30 -1.42 20.05 4.10
N ARG A 31 -1.02 21.30 4.37
CA ARG A 31 0.22 21.86 3.80
C ARG A 31 1.46 21.04 4.14
N LEU A 32 1.54 20.49 5.35
CA LEU A 32 2.67 19.65 5.75
C LEU A 32 2.81 18.40 4.88
N VAL A 33 1.68 17.76 4.59
CA VAL A 33 1.64 16.55 3.75
C VAL A 33 1.88 16.90 2.29
N ASP A 34 1.37 18.03 1.81
CA ASP A 34 1.63 18.55 0.48
C ASP A 34 3.13 18.83 0.26
N ASP A 35 3.76 19.58 1.17
CA ASP A 35 5.18 19.92 1.08
C ASP A 35 6.06 18.67 1.05
N PHE A 36 5.71 17.64 1.83
CA PHE A 36 6.39 16.36 1.83
C PHE A 36 6.32 15.66 0.46
N TRP A 37 5.12 15.49 -0.10
CA TRP A 37 4.95 14.79 -1.38
C TRP A 37 5.50 15.58 -2.57
N ASN A 38 5.42 16.91 -2.52
CA ASN A 38 6.04 17.79 -3.51
C ASN A 38 7.56 17.62 -3.54
N GLU A 39 8.23 17.65 -2.38
CA GLU A 39 9.69 17.47 -2.31
C GLU A 39 10.12 16.04 -2.69
N VAL A 40 9.44 15.02 -2.14
CA VAL A 40 9.76 13.62 -2.44
C VAL A 40 9.61 13.35 -3.94
N GLY A 41 8.56 13.89 -4.56
CA GLY A 41 8.23 13.69 -5.98
C GLY A 41 9.14 14.41 -6.98
N GLU A 42 9.83 15.48 -6.57
CA GLU A 42 10.53 16.38 -7.50
C GLU A 42 11.61 15.67 -8.32
N GLY A 43 11.40 15.44 -9.63
CA GLY A 43 12.41 14.81 -10.48
C GLY A 43 12.68 13.34 -10.17
N LEU A 44 11.71 12.62 -9.60
CA LEU A 44 11.71 11.16 -9.58
C LEU A 44 11.48 10.61 -10.99
N ASP A 45 12.29 9.62 -11.39
CA ASP A 45 12.09 8.86 -12.63
C ASP A 45 11.22 7.64 -12.33
N VAL A 46 9.91 7.90 -12.18
CA VAL A 46 8.84 6.92 -11.92
C VAL A 46 7.67 7.21 -12.88
N PRO A 47 6.73 6.28 -13.10
CA PRO A 47 5.61 6.51 -14.01
C PRO A 47 4.80 7.77 -13.69
N ASP A 48 4.36 8.47 -14.73
CA ASP A 48 3.59 9.73 -14.62
C ASP A 48 2.37 9.58 -13.69
N GLY A 49 2.17 10.56 -12.81
CA GLY A 49 1.07 10.60 -11.84
C GLY A 49 1.17 9.57 -10.70
N PHE A 50 2.24 8.78 -10.62
CA PHE A 50 2.40 7.80 -9.54
C PHE A 50 2.51 8.45 -8.17
N VAL A 51 3.38 9.46 -8.02
CA VAL A 51 3.53 10.19 -6.75
C VAL A 51 2.25 10.93 -6.38
N GLU A 52 1.54 11.49 -7.36
CA GLU A 52 0.24 12.13 -7.15
C GLU A 52 -0.77 11.14 -6.55
N ARG A 53 -0.83 9.91 -7.08
CA ARG A 53 -1.67 8.83 -6.53
C ARG A 53 -1.27 8.45 -5.11
N LEU A 54 0.03 8.30 -4.81
CA LEU A 54 0.49 8.07 -3.43
C LEU A 54 0.10 9.23 -2.51
N SER A 55 0.19 10.46 -2.98
CA SER A 55 -0.17 11.64 -2.20
C SER A 55 -1.63 11.63 -1.76
N THR A 56 -2.54 10.96 -2.48
CA THR A 56 -3.95 10.87 -2.09
C THR A 56 -4.19 10.11 -0.78
N MET A 57 -3.21 9.33 -0.31
CA MET A 57 -3.23 8.61 0.97
C MET A 57 -3.07 9.58 2.13
N ARG A 58 -4.12 10.35 2.40
CA ARG A 58 -4.10 11.44 3.38
C ARG A 58 -4.48 10.97 4.79
N PRO A 59 -3.78 11.47 5.80
CA PRO A 59 -4.14 11.31 7.20
C PRO A 59 -5.32 12.22 7.58
N ARG A 60 -6.36 11.64 8.18
CA ARG A 60 -7.61 12.30 8.56
C ARG A 60 -7.95 11.91 9.99
N LEU A 61 -7.67 12.80 10.93
CA LEU A 61 -8.06 12.59 12.33
C LEU A 61 -9.59 12.59 12.46
N PRO A 62 -10.19 11.61 13.16
CA PRO A 62 -11.62 11.63 13.46
C PRO A 62 -11.96 12.73 14.46
N GLU A 63 -13.26 13.07 14.59
CA GLU A 63 -13.73 14.14 15.51
C GLU A 63 -13.41 13.88 16.99
N ASP A 64 -13.38 12.61 17.41
CA ASP A 64 -13.00 12.18 18.77
C ASP A 64 -11.82 11.18 18.69
N PRO A 65 -10.60 11.69 18.47
CA PRO A 65 -9.44 10.84 18.23
C PRO A 65 -8.95 10.18 19.53
N SER A 66 -8.55 8.91 19.41
CA SER A 66 -7.89 8.18 20.49
C SER A 66 -6.47 8.71 20.75
N ALA A 67 -5.91 8.38 21.91
CA ALA A 67 -4.51 8.72 22.23
C ALA A 67 -3.52 8.17 21.19
N ALA A 68 -3.73 6.93 20.71
CA ALA A 68 -2.90 6.30 19.69
C ALA A 68 -2.95 7.02 18.34
N GLN A 69 -4.13 7.51 17.93
CA GLN A 69 -4.28 8.30 16.69
C GLN A 69 -3.58 9.66 16.78
N LEU A 70 -3.64 10.30 17.94
CA LEU A 70 -2.94 11.56 18.19
C LEU A 70 -1.42 11.36 18.22
N GLU A 71 -0.95 10.28 18.85
CA GLU A 71 0.46 9.89 18.85
C GLU A 71 0.97 9.60 17.44
N ALA A 72 0.22 8.81 16.65
CA ALA A 72 0.54 8.53 15.26
C ALA A 72 0.60 9.80 14.41
N TRP A 73 -0.31 10.75 14.62
CA TRP A 73 -0.28 12.03 13.90
C TRP A 73 0.97 12.85 14.20
N ILE A 74 1.39 12.88 15.46
CA ILE A 74 2.58 13.63 15.85
C ILE A 74 3.85 12.97 15.34
N GLU A 75 3.92 11.64 15.40
CA GLU A 75 5.02 10.91 14.79
C GLU A 75 5.08 11.17 13.28
N LEU A 76 3.94 11.10 12.58
CA LEU A 76 3.88 11.36 11.15
C LEU A 76 4.33 12.79 10.84
N ALA A 77 3.86 13.78 11.59
CA ALA A 77 4.24 15.17 11.43
C ALA A 77 5.75 15.39 11.61
N ASP A 78 6.38 14.72 12.58
CA ASP A 78 7.82 14.79 12.80
C ASP A 78 8.59 14.08 11.68
N LEU A 79 8.14 12.91 11.24
CA LEU A 79 8.76 12.15 10.15
C LEU A 79 8.73 12.90 8.82
N VAL A 80 7.57 13.43 8.42
CA VAL A 80 7.45 14.13 7.13
C VAL A 80 8.22 15.44 7.08
N GLN A 81 8.71 15.96 8.21
CA GLN A 81 9.62 17.11 8.29
C GLN A 81 11.10 16.71 8.35
N ASP A 82 11.42 15.44 8.61
CA ASP A 82 12.79 14.96 8.66
C ASP A 82 13.36 14.78 7.24
N GLN A 83 14.38 15.58 6.90
CA GLN A 83 15.04 15.52 5.60
C GLN A 83 15.69 14.15 5.32
N ARG A 84 16.11 13.40 6.34
CA ARG A 84 16.62 12.03 6.16
C ARG A 84 15.49 11.09 5.74
N PHE A 85 14.32 11.23 6.35
CA PHE A 85 13.14 10.44 6.00
C PHE A 85 12.69 10.76 4.57
N ARG A 86 12.58 12.04 4.19
CA ARG A 86 12.27 12.46 2.80
C ARG A 86 13.24 11.85 1.80
N ALA A 87 14.55 11.94 2.05
CA ALA A 87 15.57 11.35 1.19
C ALA A 87 15.47 9.83 1.09
N ALA A 88 15.17 9.15 2.21
CA ALA A 88 15.00 7.70 2.24
C ALA A 88 13.76 7.25 1.45
N VAL A 89 12.61 7.93 1.62
CA VAL A 89 11.39 7.66 0.84
C VAL A 89 11.64 7.89 -0.64
N ARG A 90 12.26 9.01 -1.00
CA ARG A 90 12.63 9.29 -2.40
C ARG A 90 13.48 8.18 -3.00
N SER A 91 14.54 7.78 -2.31
CA SER A 91 15.44 6.71 -2.76
C SER A 91 14.69 5.38 -2.89
N TYR A 92 13.83 5.05 -1.94
CA TYR A 92 13.00 3.85 -2.01
C TYR A 92 12.09 3.87 -3.23
N LEU A 93 11.35 4.96 -3.47
CA LEU A 93 10.44 5.07 -4.61
C LEU A 93 11.19 4.96 -5.94
N GLN A 94 12.35 5.60 -6.05
CA GLN A 94 13.18 5.53 -7.25
C GLN A 94 13.67 4.11 -7.54
N ASP A 95 14.17 3.41 -6.52
CA ASP A 95 14.76 2.08 -6.69
C ASP A 95 13.68 1.03 -7.00
N VAL A 96 12.56 1.09 -6.27
CA VAL A 96 11.49 0.09 -6.39
C VAL A 96 10.61 0.34 -7.61
N TYR A 97 10.24 1.60 -7.88
CA TYR A 97 9.26 1.94 -8.92
C TYR A 97 9.84 2.62 -10.16
N GLY A 98 11.14 2.93 -10.18
CA GLY A 98 11.79 3.50 -11.36
C GLY A 98 12.16 2.47 -12.43
N THR A 99 12.19 1.17 -12.08
CA THR A 99 12.55 0.10 -13.02
C THR A 99 11.61 -1.09 -12.95
N PHE A 100 11.68 -1.98 -13.95
CA PHE A 100 10.87 -3.20 -13.96
C PHE A 100 11.32 -4.15 -12.82
N PRO A 101 10.39 -4.78 -12.08
CA PRO A 101 8.95 -4.82 -12.33
C PRO A 101 8.13 -3.67 -11.73
N GLY A 102 8.65 -2.91 -10.76
CA GLY A 102 7.85 -1.93 -10.02
C GLY A 102 7.32 -0.78 -10.88
N SER A 103 8.06 -0.33 -11.89
CA SER A 103 7.56 0.68 -12.85
C SER A 103 6.30 0.23 -13.61
N SER A 104 6.12 -1.07 -13.81
CA SER A 104 4.88 -1.60 -14.39
C SER A 104 3.72 -1.60 -13.39
N LEU A 105 3.99 -1.80 -12.10
CA LEU A 105 2.98 -1.73 -11.04
C LEU A 105 2.54 -0.29 -10.75
N ALA A 106 3.46 0.68 -10.90
CA ALA A 106 3.21 2.10 -10.69
C ALA A 106 2.50 2.79 -11.88
N ALA A 107 2.41 2.14 -13.05
CA ALA A 107 1.72 2.70 -14.21
C ALA A 107 0.20 2.79 -13.96
N ALA A 108 -0.42 3.91 -14.38
CA ALA A 108 -1.81 4.22 -14.04
C ALA A 108 -2.82 3.07 -14.29
N PRO A 109 -2.88 2.42 -15.47
CA PRO A 109 -3.86 1.36 -15.70
C PRO A 109 -3.73 0.16 -14.75
N VAL A 110 -2.49 -0.17 -14.37
CA VAL A 110 -2.21 -1.27 -13.44
C VAL A 110 -2.50 -0.85 -12.01
N TRP A 111 -2.07 0.35 -11.64
CA TRP A 111 -2.30 0.92 -10.32
C TRP A 111 -3.78 1.07 -10.01
N ASP A 112 -4.54 1.67 -10.92
CA ASP A 112 -5.97 1.93 -10.77
C ASP A 112 -6.73 0.61 -10.69
N PHE A 113 -6.37 -0.38 -11.51
CA PHE A 113 -6.92 -1.73 -11.40
C PHE A 113 -6.66 -2.33 -10.01
N ILE A 114 -5.43 -2.27 -9.49
CA ILE A 114 -5.10 -2.85 -8.18
C ILE A 114 -5.88 -2.18 -7.04
N HIS A 115 -6.05 -0.85 -7.09
CA HIS A 115 -6.63 -0.08 -5.99
C HIS A 115 -8.14 0.18 -6.11
N GLU A 116 -8.75 -0.11 -7.26
CA GLU A 116 -10.18 0.08 -7.50
C GLU A 116 -10.87 -1.26 -7.83
N ASP A 117 -11.11 -1.55 -9.11
CA ASP A 117 -11.92 -2.68 -9.58
C ASP A 117 -11.31 -4.05 -9.21
N GLY A 118 -9.99 -4.15 -9.24
CA GLY A 118 -9.23 -5.35 -8.92
C GLY A 118 -9.11 -5.63 -7.43
N ALA A 119 -9.30 -4.63 -6.55
CA ALA A 119 -9.15 -4.81 -5.10
C ALA A 119 -10.09 -5.91 -4.56
N LYS A 120 -11.39 -5.85 -4.91
CA LYS A 120 -12.38 -6.86 -4.51
C LYS A 120 -12.09 -8.24 -5.09
N ILE A 121 -11.62 -8.29 -6.34
CA ILE A 121 -11.26 -9.56 -6.99
C ILE A 121 -10.04 -10.17 -6.29
N GLY A 122 -9.05 -9.35 -5.95
CA GLY A 122 -7.87 -9.72 -5.18
C GLY A 122 -8.24 -10.28 -3.81
N GLU A 123 -9.13 -9.62 -3.07
CA GLU A 123 -9.65 -10.10 -1.79
C GLU A 123 -10.29 -11.50 -1.90
N GLU A 124 -11.12 -11.73 -2.92
CA GLU A 124 -11.72 -13.05 -3.17
C GLU A 124 -10.67 -14.13 -3.49
N VAL A 125 -9.65 -13.79 -4.28
CA VAL A 125 -8.54 -14.68 -4.64
C VAL A 125 -7.70 -15.03 -3.41
N VAL A 126 -7.34 -14.04 -2.59
CA VAL A 126 -6.58 -14.22 -1.35
C VAL A 126 -7.40 -15.00 -0.32
N ALA A 127 -8.70 -14.76 -0.22
CA ALA A 127 -9.58 -15.54 0.65
C ALA A 127 -9.64 -17.02 0.23
N ALA A 128 -9.68 -17.30 -1.09
CA ALA A 128 -9.62 -18.66 -1.60
C ALA A 128 -8.29 -19.35 -1.24
N TYR A 129 -7.16 -18.66 -1.40
CA TYR A 129 -5.86 -19.14 -0.94
C TYR A 129 -5.86 -19.46 0.57
N ARG A 130 -6.29 -18.51 1.40
CA ARG A 130 -6.33 -18.65 2.87
C ARG A 130 -7.26 -19.77 3.34
N SER A 131 -8.29 -20.12 2.56
CA SER A 131 -9.16 -21.26 2.84
C SER A 131 -8.52 -22.64 2.59
N GLY A 132 -7.32 -22.68 2.00
CA GLY A 132 -6.62 -23.90 1.62
C GLY A 132 -7.11 -24.52 0.31
N LEU A 133 -7.77 -23.73 -0.56
CA LEU A 133 -8.24 -24.21 -1.85
C LEU A 133 -7.05 -24.61 -2.74
N ALA A 134 -7.12 -25.76 -3.40
CA ALA A 134 -6.05 -26.18 -4.32
C ALA A 134 -5.98 -25.26 -5.56
N PRO A 135 -4.79 -24.82 -5.99
CA PRO A 135 -4.64 -23.88 -7.11
C PRO A 135 -5.13 -24.44 -8.45
N ASP A 136 -5.10 -25.76 -8.62
CA ASP A 136 -5.58 -26.46 -9.82
C ASP A 136 -7.08 -26.81 -9.79
N SER A 137 -7.79 -26.44 -8.72
CA SER A 137 -9.23 -26.68 -8.62
C SER A 137 -10.02 -25.83 -9.62
N PRO A 138 -11.19 -26.31 -10.11
CA PRO A 138 -12.03 -25.53 -11.03
C PRO A 138 -12.39 -24.15 -10.50
N ARG A 139 -12.62 -24.03 -9.18
CA ARG A 139 -12.95 -22.76 -8.53
C ARG A 139 -11.77 -21.80 -8.49
N ALA A 140 -10.56 -22.29 -8.22
CA ALA A 140 -9.35 -21.47 -8.25
C ALA A 140 -9.09 -20.94 -9.66
N CYS A 141 -9.18 -21.82 -10.67
CA CYS A 141 -9.03 -21.43 -12.08
C CYS A 141 -10.06 -20.38 -12.51
N GLU A 142 -11.34 -20.54 -12.13
CA GLU A 142 -12.39 -19.55 -12.42
C GLU A 142 -12.06 -18.16 -11.84
N LEU A 143 -11.62 -18.11 -10.57
CA LEU A 143 -11.28 -16.86 -9.88
C LEU A 143 -10.11 -16.14 -10.56
N VAL A 144 -9.02 -16.84 -10.86
CA VAL A 144 -7.83 -16.22 -11.47
C VAL A 144 -8.04 -15.89 -12.96
N VAL A 145 -8.88 -16.62 -13.68
CA VAL A 145 -9.29 -16.26 -15.05
C VAL A 145 -10.12 -14.98 -15.03
N ARG A 146 -11.06 -14.85 -14.09
CA ARG A 146 -11.84 -13.61 -13.92
C ARG A 146 -10.94 -12.42 -13.57
N MET A 147 -9.96 -12.63 -12.68
CA MET A 147 -8.95 -11.62 -12.33
C MET A 147 -8.11 -11.21 -13.55
N ALA A 148 -7.60 -12.19 -14.31
CA ALA A 148 -6.82 -11.92 -15.53
C ALA A 148 -7.65 -11.27 -16.64
N GLY A 149 -8.95 -11.57 -16.71
CA GLY A 149 -9.92 -10.92 -17.60
C GLY A 149 -10.07 -9.45 -17.26
N ALA A 150 -10.43 -9.15 -16.02
CA ALA A 150 -10.61 -7.78 -15.54
C ALA A 150 -9.33 -6.93 -15.67
N ALA A 151 -8.16 -7.52 -15.35
CA ALA A 151 -6.88 -6.86 -15.55
C ALA A 151 -6.60 -6.55 -17.02
N ALA A 152 -6.89 -7.48 -17.93
CA ALA A 152 -6.71 -7.27 -19.37
C ALA A 152 -7.64 -6.17 -19.87
N ASP A 153 -8.92 -6.19 -19.49
CA ASP A 153 -9.91 -5.18 -19.88
C ASP A 153 -9.50 -3.77 -19.40
N ALA A 154 -9.03 -3.64 -18.15
CA ALA A 154 -8.53 -2.38 -17.61
C ALA A 154 -7.33 -1.82 -18.39
N MET A 155 -6.49 -2.71 -18.92
CA MET A 155 -5.34 -2.35 -19.77
C MET A 155 -5.71 -2.23 -21.26
N GLY A 156 -6.99 -2.34 -21.64
CA GLY A 156 -7.43 -2.31 -23.04
C GLY A 156 -6.93 -3.50 -23.87
N ALA A 157 -6.59 -4.61 -23.21
CA ALA A 157 -6.04 -5.82 -23.79
C ALA A 157 -7.05 -6.98 -23.72
N GLN A 158 -6.75 -8.09 -24.40
CA GLN A 158 -7.54 -9.31 -24.32
C GLN A 158 -6.85 -10.34 -23.42
N SER A 159 -7.62 -11.03 -22.56
CA SER A 159 -7.10 -12.12 -21.74
C SER A 159 -6.94 -13.40 -22.58
N THR A 160 -5.79 -13.51 -23.23
CA THR A 160 -5.39 -14.72 -23.98
C THR A 160 -4.69 -15.73 -23.05
N THR A 161 -4.56 -16.97 -23.51
CA THR A 161 -3.74 -17.99 -22.83
C THR A 161 -2.31 -17.49 -22.61
N GLU A 162 -1.69 -16.89 -23.64
CA GLU A 162 -0.34 -16.32 -23.55
C GLU A 162 -0.25 -15.19 -22.51
N GLN A 163 -1.28 -14.32 -22.44
CA GLN A 163 -1.34 -13.25 -21.45
C GLN A 163 -1.45 -13.80 -20.03
N ARG A 164 -2.24 -14.86 -19.81
CA ARG A 164 -2.32 -15.53 -18.49
C ARG A 164 -1.00 -16.19 -18.10
N GLU A 165 -0.28 -16.79 -19.04
CA GLU A 165 1.06 -17.33 -18.77
C GLU A 165 2.08 -16.23 -18.43
N ARG A 166 2.00 -15.09 -19.12
CA ARG A 166 2.83 -13.92 -18.81
C ARG A 166 2.53 -13.37 -17.42
N LEU A 167 1.25 -13.28 -17.06
CA LEU A 167 0.83 -12.85 -15.73
C LEU A 167 1.29 -13.83 -14.64
N ALA A 168 1.21 -15.15 -14.88
CA ALA A 168 1.74 -16.16 -13.97
C ALA A 168 3.26 -16.00 -13.75
N ARG A 169 4.03 -15.70 -14.81
CA ARG A 169 5.47 -15.41 -14.68
C ARG A 169 5.73 -14.14 -13.87
N ALA A 170 4.92 -13.10 -14.05
CA ALA A 170 5.05 -11.86 -13.28
C ALA A 170 4.78 -12.10 -11.78
N PHE A 171 3.75 -12.87 -11.43
CA PHE A 171 3.48 -13.21 -10.03
C PHE A 171 4.60 -14.01 -9.37
N LEU A 172 5.24 -14.93 -10.08
CA LEU A 172 6.41 -15.65 -9.54
C LEU A 172 7.64 -14.78 -9.38
N LEU A 173 7.83 -13.79 -10.25
CA LEU A 173 8.90 -12.81 -10.07
C LEU A 173 8.66 -11.99 -8.79
N VAL A 174 7.43 -11.55 -8.56
CA VAL A 174 7.06 -10.84 -7.33
C VAL A 174 7.24 -11.72 -6.09
N GLU A 175 6.79 -12.99 -6.14
CA GLU A 175 7.02 -13.96 -5.06
C GLU A 175 8.51 -14.12 -4.75
N GLN A 176 9.34 -14.31 -5.78
CA GLN A 176 10.76 -14.51 -5.61
C GLN A 176 11.41 -13.29 -4.94
N LEU A 177 11.12 -12.09 -5.43
CA LEU A 177 11.63 -10.84 -4.85
C LEU A 177 11.24 -10.73 -3.37
N ARG A 178 9.97 -11.02 -3.05
CA ARG A 178 9.45 -10.97 -1.67
C ARG A 178 10.09 -12.00 -0.75
N ARG A 179 10.35 -13.21 -1.24
CA ARG A 179 10.99 -14.27 -0.46
C ARG A 179 12.47 -13.98 -0.21
N GLU A 180 13.13 -13.30 -1.14
CA GLU A 180 14.59 -13.09 -1.10
C GLU A 180 14.99 -11.85 -0.30
N ASP A 181 14.07 -10.91 -0.03
CA ASP A 181 14.46 -9.59 0.44
C ASP A 181 13.77 -9.12 1.74
N SER A 182 14.21 -9.68 2.86
CA SER A 182 13.87 -9.15 4.19
C SER A 182 14.39 -7.72 4.40
N GLN A 183 15.43 -7.31 3.66
CA GLN A 183 15.97 -5.95 3.74
C GLN A 183 15.08 -4.94 3.00
N GLU A 184 14.43 -5.35 1.91
CA GLU A 184 13.44 -4.54 1.20
C GLU A 184 12.18 -4.36 2.06
N GLU A 185 11.75 -5.38 2.80
CA GLU A 185 10.66 -5.26 3.77
C GLU A 185 11.01 -4.27 4.89
N GLU A 186 12.19 -4.39 5.52
CA GLU A 186 12.66 -3.42 6.51
C GLU A 186 12.79 -2.01 5.92
N ARG A 187 13.24 -1.88 4.67
CA ARG A 187 13.37 -0.60 3.98
C ARG A 187 11.99 0.00 3.68
N TYR A 188 11.02 -0.79 3.27
CA TYR A 188 9.64 -0.36 3.08
C TYR A 188 9.05 0.15 4.40
N ASP A 189 9.17 -0.64 5.47
CA ASP A 189 8.68 -0.32 6.81
C ASP A 189 9.36 0.92 7.41
N ALA A 190 10.60 1.23 7.01
CA ALA A 190 11.31 2.43 7.41
C ALA A 190 11.02 3.67 6.52
N THR A 191 10.28 3.51 5.41
CA THR A 191 10.05 4.57 4.42
C THR A 191 8.57 4.75 4.08
N HIS A 192 8.14 4.45 2.85
CA HIS A 192 6.76 4.61 2.39
C HIS A 192 5.79 3.75 3.21
N GLY A 193 6.20 2.55 3.62
CA GLY A 193 5.43 1.69 4.52
C GLY A 193 5.19 2.34 5.88
N ARG A 194 6.19 3.05 6.44
CA ARG A 194 5.99 3.80 7.70
C ARG A 194 4.90 4.85 7.54
N TYR A 195 5.00 5.65 6.48
CA TYR A 195 4.02 6.69 6.17
C TYR A 195 2.61 6.10 6.10
N LEU A 196 2.43 5.03 5.32
CA LEU A 196 1.13 4.39 5.14
C LEU A 196 0.59 3.80 6.46
N SER A 197 1.43 3.10 7.23
CA SER A 197 1.04 2.51 8.51
C SER A 197 0.52 3.55 9.51
N LEU A 198 1.13 4.74 9.53
CA LEU A 198 0.69 5.84 10.36
C LEU A 198 -0.63 6.41 9.85
N VAL A 199 -0.74 6.66 8.54
CA VAL A 199 -1.99 7.14 7.92
C VAL A 199 -3.17 6.20 8.20
N GLU A 200 -2.98 4.90 8.07
CA GLU A 200 -4.00 3.89 8.38
C GLU A 200 -4.42 3.96 9.86
N LEU A 201 -3.44 4.01 10.78
CA LEU A 201 -3.69 4.13 12.20
C LEU A 201 -4.45 5.43 12.53
N ILE A 202 -4.05 6.56 11.95
CA ILE A 202 -4.71 7.86 12.11
C ILE A 202 -6.16 7.79 11.64
N ASN A 203 -6.38 7.20 10.45
CA ASN A 203 -7.70 7.06 9.83
C ASN A 203 -8.60 6.05 10.54
N GLY A 204 -8.05 5.23 11.45
CA GLY A 204 -8.77 4.12 12.08
C GLY A 204 -9.12 3.00 11.11
N THR A 205 -8.44 2.96 9.96
CA THR A 205 -8.54 1.83 9.02
C THR A 205 -7.77 0.67 9.64
N PRO A 206 -8.29 -0.57 9.58
CA PRO A 206 -7.46 -1.74 9.90
C PRO A 206 -6.16 -1.61 9.09
N PRO A 207 -5.00 -2.03 9.66
CA PRO A 207 -3.80 -2.13 8.84
C PRO A 207 -4.20 -2.88 7.58
N SER A 208 -3.85 -2.37 6.40
CA SER A 208 -3.88 -3.22 5.23
C SER A 208 -3.04 -4.42 5.65
N THR A 209 -3.66 -5.56 5.91
CA THR A 209 -2.94 -6.74 6.37
C THR A 209 -2.11 -7.19 5.19
N GLY A 210 -0.94 -6.56 5.06
CA GLY A 210 0.21 -6.97 4.27
C GLY A 210 0.83 -8.24 4.84
N GLU A 211 0.02 -9.12 5.44
CA GLU A 211 0.24 -10.55 5.33
C GLU A 211 -0.09 -10.96 3.88
N ASP A 212 0.60 -10.30 2.94
CA ASP A 212 0.83 -10.72 1.58
C ASP A 212 1.81 -11.87 1.68
N ASP A 213 1.28 -13.03 2.05
CA ASP A 213 2.03 -14.26 2.07
C ASP A 213 2.64 -14.44 0.68
N ALA A 214 3.98 -14.43 0.58
CA ALA A 214 4.67 -14.67 -0.69
C ALA A 214 4.13 -15.93 -1.38
N ALA A 215 3.68 -16.92 -0.59
CA ALA A 215 3.04 -18.13 -1.10
C ALA A 215 1.68 -17.89 -1.80
N ALA A 216 0.95 -16.81 -1.49
CA ALA A 216 -0.25 -16.43 -2.23
C ALA A 216 0.08 -16.07 -3.69
N PHE A 217 1.19 -15.36 -3.94
CA PHE A 217 1.62 -15.05 -5.31
C PHE A 217 2.01 -16.32 -6.07
N ALA A 218 2.71 -17.26 -5.43
CA ALA A 218 2.99 -18.58 -6.02
C ALA A 218 1.70 -19.36 -6.32
N TRP A 219 0.72 -19.33 -5.40
CA TRP A 219 -0.58 -19.98 -5.57
C TRP A 219 -1.35 -19.42 -6.77
N ILE A 220 -1.40 -18.09 -6.91
CA ILE A 220 -2.05 -17.41 -8.05
C ILE A 220 -1.38 -17.82 -9.36
N ALA A 221 -0.05 -17.86 -9.39
CA ALA A 221 0.70 -18.25 -10.58
C ALA A 221 0.42 -19.70 -11.00
N GLU A 222 0.35 -20.63 -10.05
CA GLU A 222 0.02 -22.03 -10.33
C GLU A 222 -1.42 -22.17 -10.83
N ALA A 223 -2.37 -21.45 -10.22
CA ALA A 223 -3.76 -21.44 -10.66
C ALA A 223 -3.92 -20.90 -12.10
N LEU A 224 -3.19 -19.83 -12.44
CA LEU A 224 -3.16 -19.28 -13.80
C LEU A 224 -2.58 -20.28 -14.81
N ARG A 225 -1.55 -21.04 -14.44
CA ARG A 225 -0.98 -22.10 -15.29
C ARG A 225 -1.87 -23.34 -15.38
N ALA A 226 -2.63 -23.66 -14.35
CA ALA A 226 -3.62 -24.71 -14.40
C ALA A 226 -4.75 -24.35 -15.36
N SER A 227 -5.18 -23.08 -15.36
CA SER A 227 -6.28 -22.60 -16.22
C SER A 227 -5.91 -22.49 -17.71
N THR A 228 -4.65 -22.66 -18.10
CA THR A 228 -4.23 -22.72 -19.51
C THR A 228 -4.14 -24.15 -20.05
N ARG A 229 -4.16 -25.15 -19.17
CA ARG A 229 -4.10 -26.57 -19.50
C ARG A 229 -5.48 -27.25 -19.62
N GLN A 230 -6.53 -26.55 -19.18
CA GLN A 230 -7.94 -26.98 -19.26
C GLN A 230 -8.56 -26.49 -20.56
#